data_AF-A0A2K5AP22-F1
#
_entry.id   AF-A0A2K5AP22-F1
#
_cell.length_a   1.000
_cell.length_b   1.000
_cell.length_c   1.000
_cell.angle_alpha   90.00
_cell.angle_beta   90.00
_cell.angle_gamma   90.00
#
_symmetry.space_group_name_H-M   'P 1'
#
loop_
_entity.id
_entity.type
_entity.pdbx_description
1 polymer ?
#
loop_
_entity_poly.entity_id
_entity_poly.type
_entity_poly.pdbx_seq_one_letter_code
_entity_poly.pdbx_strand_id
1 'polypeptide(L)'
;MMSIQKGENGLVRFFKWLWQGLERTIFVGIKFTYPSRFVSPLGFLGMLTFIVFIILGITGALLMFYYEPILDRAWDSVKTINNTIPYGFHIRNIHYHASNAMVFLALAHMYYQYFSGRYKIRNEVLWVTGVILGTVTILEAFTGYDIIYNERAELAISIASSLTNSIPVIGPELREIVFGAGFADFVLRFYALHVFILPIVMLGLMAVHFPRFLVFDVPMVMAVAGMIFIVAGVFPVELGNKFDPTVPPDITVPEWYLTGIYAFLRTQYDKFVTGVLWPGLFIAALAMIPFIDRYKKLSWKDRPLITAIGITSLAQIIVTTYWGFYIDPDFNKPLLDRIVIDPILFYTVMLLLVPLSFGFTYMMIKLAKHFEELNKKEAAARKAKGGAGLNISIKWGWWLLVVLLAFQVYLNIAAYYAGINGFKNVQLFIIGLVLVTFAGVFHLYRYLNEQAKKAKPIAKPTPKEPTPRPVIEHKEEKKEVKPVVEARVQASTVNTMSKPTSIASSLPSSTQPSTSGMASNPNPSLGSNVKASGDGSDII
;
A
#
# COMPACT_ATOMS: atom_id res chain seq x y z
N MET A 1 -33.95 -18.61 7.87
CA MET A 1 -34.28 -19.02 6.47
C MET A 1 -34.18 -17.79 5.57
N MET A 2 -33.59 -17.95 4.38
CA MET A 2 -33.50 -16.88 3.36
C MET A 2 -34.89 -16.31 3.06
N SER A 3 -35.02 -14.98 3.07
CA SER A 3 -36.15 -14.31 2.44
C SER A 3 -36.00 -14.44 0.93
N ILE A 4 -36.77 -15.35 0.33
CA ILE A 4 -36.77 -15.61 -1.11
C ILE A 4 -37.47 -14.42 -1.78
N GLN A 5 -36.71 -13.52 -2.38
CA GLN A 5 -37.30 -12.53 -3.28
C GLN A 5 -37.74 -13.22 -4.57
N LYS A 6 -38.99 -12.96 -4.96
CA LYS A 6 -39.63 -13.54 -6.14
C LYS A 6 -38.87 -13.07 -7.40
N GLY A 7 -38.37 -14.00 -8.20
CA GLY A 7 -37.70 -13.71 -9.48
C GLY A 7 -36.17 -13.86 -9.52
N GLU A 8 -35.51 -14.24 -8.42
CA GLU A 8 -34.05 -14.42 -8.43
C GLU A 8 -33.61 -15.73 -9.10
N ASN A 9 -32.69 -15.63 -10.07
CA ASN A 9 -32.07 -16.79 -10.72
C ASN A 9 -31.08 -17.52 -9.78
N GLY A 10 -30.72 -18.76 -10.12
CA GLY A 10 -29.85 -19.60 -9.29
C GLY A 10 -28.47 -19.00 -9.01
N LEU A 11 -27.87 -18.29 -9.99
CA LEU A 11 -26.57 -17.63 -9.82
C LEU A 11 -26.63 -16.50 -8.79
N VAL A 12 -27.64 -15.63 -8.86
CA VAL A 12 -27.85 -14.55 -7.89
C VAL A 12 -28.01 -15.13 -6.49
N ARG A 13 -28.74 -16.23 -6.35
CA ARG A 13 -28.91 -16.91 -5.06
C ARG A 13 -27.60 -17.48 -4.52
N PHE A 14 -26.80 -18.13 -5.37
CA PHE A 14 -25.49 -18.65 -5.00
C PHE A 14 -24.56 -17.54 -4.50
N PHE A 15 -24.44 -16.43 -5.24
CA PHE A 15 -23.60 -15.30 -4.82
C PHE A 15 -24.12 -14.64 -3.54
N LYS A 16 -25.45 -14.53 -3.35
CA LYS A 16 -26.03 -14.01 -2.10
C LYS A 16 -25.75 -14.93 -0.92
N TRP A 17 -25.91 -16.24 -1.08
CA TRP A 17 -25.58 -17.23 -0.05
C TRP A 17 -24.10 -17.17 0.32
N LEU A 18 -23.21 -17.15 -0.69
CA LEU A 18 -21.77 -17.06 -0.50
C LEU A 18 -21.39 -15.76 0.23
N TRP A 19 -21.91 -14.62 -0.21
CA TRP A 19 -21.64 -13.33 0.41
C TRP A 19 -22.12 -13.27 1.85
N GLN A 20 -23.36 -13.70 2.13
CA GLN A 20 -23.90 -13.72 3.49
C GLN A 20 -23.16 -14.69 4.40
N GLY A 21 -22.67 -15.81 3.86
CA GLY A 21 -21.81 -16.74 4.58
C GLY A 21 -20.47 -16.10 4.92
N LEU A 22 -19.83 -15.47 3.93
CA LEU A 22 -18.54 -14.80 4.08
C LEU A 22 -18.62 -13.60 5.05
N GLU A 23 -19.70 -12.81 4.99
CA GLU A 23 -19.94 -11.65 5.85
C GLU A 23 -19.98 -12.01 7.35
N ARG A 24 -20.27 -13.28 7.68
CA ARG A 24 -20.25 -13.79 9.06
C ARG A 24 -18.87 -14.23 9.53
N THR A 25 -17.88 -14.25 8.65
CA THR A 25 -16.51 -14.66 8.96
C THR A 25 -15.61 -13.46 9.24
N ILE A 26 -14.45 -13.71 9.84
CA ILE A 26 -13.41 -12.69 10.06
C ILE A 26 -12.87 -12.09 8.75
N PHE A 27 -13.09 -12.75 7.61
CA PHE A 27 -12.57 -12.32 6.30
C PHE A 27 -13.28 -11.07 5.73
N VAL A 28 -14.43 -10.67 6.28
CA VAL A 28 -15.21 -9.48 5.82
C VAL A 28 -15.26 -8.40 6.92
N GLY A 29 -14.14 -8.20 7.62
CA GLY A 29 -13.99 -7.06 8.55
C GLY A 29 -13.78 -5.71 7.84
N ILE A 30 -13.22 -5.75 6.63
CA ILE A 30 -12.88 -4.56 5.82
C ILE A 30 -14.07 -4.14 4.97
N LYS A 31 -14.44 -2.85 5.04
CA LYS A 31 -15.51 -2.28 4.23
C LYS A 31 -14.95 -1.47 3.09
N PHE A 32 -15.33 -1.82 1.86
CA PHE A 32 -14.98 -1.03 0.68
C PHE A 32 -16.02 0.04 0.42
N THR A 33 -15.56 1.27 0.17
CA THR A 33 -16.38 2.39 -0.26
C THR A 33 -16.04 2.72 -1.71
N TYR A 34 -17.05 2.68 -2.58
CA TYR A 34 -16.92 3.06 -3.97
C TYR A 34 -17.41 4.51 -4.11
N PRO A 35 -16.51 5.46 -4.42
CA PRO A 35 -16.93 6.85 -4.54
C PRO A 35 -17.91 6.99 -5.72
N SER A 36 -18.93 7.84 -5.59
CA SER A 36 -19.84 8.13 -6.72
C SER A 36 -19.25 9.21 -7.64
N ARG A 37 -18.48 10.13 -7.06
CA ARG A 37 -17.81 11.26 -7.73
C ARG A 37 -16.32 11.03 -7.90
N PHE A 38 -15.69 11.85 -8.74
CA PHE A 38 -14.22 11.92 -8.77
C PHE A 38 -13.69 12.22 -7.37
N VAL A 39 -12.69 11.45 -6.95
CA VAL A 39 -11.89 11.72 -5.76
C VAL A 39 -10.46 11.89 -6.24
N SER A 40 -9.73 12.85 -5.69
CA SER A 40 -8.33 13.05 -6.03
C SER A 40 -7.53 11.77 -5.73
N PRO A 41 -6.69 11.27 -6.67
CA PRO A 41 -5.85 10.09 -6.46
C PRO A 41 -4.96 10.16 -5.22
N LEU A 42 -4.53 11.38 -4.85
CA LEU A 42 -3.71 11.61 -3.65
C LEU A 42 -4.40 11.13 -2.36
N GLY A 43 -5.74 11.14 -2.32
CA GLY A 43 -6.52 10.75 -1.15
C GLY A 43 -6.58 9.24 -0.89
N PHE A 44 -6.16 8.40 -1.83
CA PHE A 44 -6.25 6.94 -1.72
C PHE A 44 -5.00 6.21 -2.24
N LEU A 45 -3.84 6.88 -2.18
CA LEU A 45 -2.54 6.31 -2.55
C LEU A 45 -2.26 4.95 -1.89
N GLY A 46 -2.67 4.73 -0.64
CA GLY A 46 -2.47 3.43 0.04
C GLY A 46 -3.22 2.27 -0.63
N MET A 47 -4.42 2.51 -1.15
CA MET A 47 -5.14 1.50 -1.96
C MET A 47 -4.40 1.24 -3.27
N LEU A 48 -3.89 2.29 -3.93
CA LEU A 48 -3.14 2.13 -5.16
C LEU A 48 -1.86 1.32 -4.93
N THR A 49 -1.11 1.60 -3.85
CA THR A 49 0.05 0.80 -3.43
C THR A 49 -0.33 -0.66 -3.20
N PHE A 50 -1.45 -0.93 -2.51
CA PHE A 50 -1.91 -2.31 -2.30
C PHE A 50 -2.28 -3.02 -3.61
N ILE A 51 -2.90 -2.31 -4.55
CA ILE A 51 -3.24 -2.91 -5.85
C ILE A 51 -1.99 -3.24 -6.66
N VAL A 52 -0.96 -2.39 -6.60
CA VAL A 52 0.32 -2.71 -7.22
C VAL A 52 1.00 -3.89 -6.52
N PHE A 53 0.89 -4.04 -5.20
CA PHE A 53 1.31 -5.24 -4.49
C PHE A 53 0.60 -6.52 -5.01
N ILE A 54 -0.71 -6.46 -5.28
CA ILE A 54 -1.43 -7.58 -5.89
C ILE A 54 -0.92 -7.88 -7.31
N ILE A 55 -0.65 -6.85 -8.13
CA ILE A 55 -0.07 -7.03 -9.46
C ILE A 55 1.30 -7.73 -9.35
N LEU A 56 2.13 -7.31 -8.40
CA LEU A 56 3.43 -7.92 -8.11
C LEU A 56 3.29 -9.38 -7.69
N GLY A 57 2.38 -9.69 -6.77
CA GLY A 57 2.15 -11.08 -6.34
C GLY A 57 1.70 -11.99 -7.48
N ILE A 58 0.77 -11.52 -8.34
CA ILE A 58 0.30 -12.31 -9.49
C ILE A 58 1.43 -12.49 -10.52
N THR A 59 2.11 -11.41 -10.90
CA THR A 59 3.19 -11.49 -11.90
C THR A 59 4.40 -12.27 -11.38
N GLY A 60 4.75 -12.14 -10.10
CA GLY A 60 5.81 -12.90 -9.45
C GLY A 60 5.49 -14.39 -9.42
N ALA A 61 4.28 -14.77 -9.02
CA ALA A 61 3.83 -16.17 -9.05
C ALA A 61 3.91 -16.79 -10.46
N LEU A 62 3.61 -16.01 -11.51
CA LEU A 62 3.75 -16.48 -12.89
C LEU A 62 5.22 -16.64 -13.32
N LEU A 63 6.11 -15.74 -12.88
CA LEU A 63 7.55 -15.83 -13.16
C LEU A 63 8.20 -17.02 -12.46
N MET A 64 7.74 -17.38 -11.27
CA MET A 64 8.27 -18.51 -10.49
C MET A 64 8.21 -19.85 -11.23
N PHE A 65 7.25 -20.06 -12.13
CA PHE A 65 7.16 -21.31 -12.91
C PHE A 65 8.37 -21.55 -13.82
N TYR A 66 9.14 -20.51 -14.12
CA TYR A 66 10.22 -20.55 -15.10
C TYR A 66 11.57 -20.10 -14.55
N TYR A 67 11.59 -19.50 -13.36
CA TYR A 67 12.82 -19.00 -12.73
C TYR A 67 13.55 -20.13 -11.99
N GLU A 68 14.87 -20.21 -12.17
CA GLU A 68 15.71 -21.20 -11.50
C GLU A 68 16.61 -20.52 -10.45
N PRO A 69 16.37 -20.69 -9.14
CA PRO A 69 17.09 -19.99 -8.07
C PRO A 69 18.46 -20.63 -7.77
N ILE A 70 19.27 -20.84 -8.81
CA ILE A 70 20.58 -21.50 -8.72
C ILE A 70 21.60 -20.60 -9.44
N LEU A 71 22.76 -20.39 -8.81
CA LEU A 71 23.73 -19.35 -9.18
C LEU A 71 24.07 -19.29 -10.68
N ASP A 72 24.40 -20.44 -11.26
CA ASP A 72 24.86 -20.58 -12.64
C ASP A 72 23.72 -20.51 -13.68
N ARG A 73 22.46 -20.67 -13.23
CA ARG A 73 21.25 -20.71 -14.08
C ARG A 73 20.28 -19.55 -13.87
N ALA A 74 20.39 -18.79 -12.78
CA ALA A 74 19.48 -17.71 -12.42
C ALA A 74 19.32 -16.70 -13.57
N TRP A 75 20.42 -16.13 -14.05
CA TRP A 75 20.40 -15.18 -15.15
C TRP A 75 19.89 -15.80 -16.47
N ASP A 76 20.30 -17.03 -16.78
CA ASP A 76 19.88 -17.73 -18.01
C ASP A 76 18.37 -18.05 -18.00
N SER A 77 17.81 -18.37 -16.84
CA SER A 77 16.36 -18.55 -16.67
C SER A 77 15.60 -17.25 -16.90
N VAL A 78 16.10 -16.10 -16.41
CA VAL A 78 15.51 -14.78 -16.67
C VAL A 78 15.60 -14.41 -18.16
N LYS A 79 16.73 -14.70 -18.81
CA LYS A 79 16.88 -14.55 -20.27
C LYS A 79 15.86 -15.41 -21.03
N THR A 80 15.65 -16.65 -20.60
CA THR A 80 14.66 -17.57 -21.19
C THR A 80 13.24 -17.06 -21.01
N ILE A 81 12.88 -16.57 -19.81
CA ILE A 81 11.60 -15.90 -19.55
C ILE A 81 11.39 -14.74 -20.52
N ASN A 82 12.40 -13.89 -20.68
CA ASN A 82 12.29 -12.69 -21.50
C ASN A 82 12.15 -13.01 -23.00
N ASN A 83 12.95 -13.96 -23.49
CA ASN A 83 13.13 -14.16 -24.93
C ASN A 83 12.26 -15.28 -25.50
N THR A 84 12.06 -16.36 -24.72
CA THR A 84 11.50 -17.62 -25.21
C THR A 84 10.08 -17.87 -24.71
N ILE A 85 9.80 -17.62 -23.43
CA ILE A 85 8.49 -17.93 -22.84
C ILE A 85 7.40 -17.01 -23.44
N PRO A 86 6.27 -17.55 -23.94
CA PRO A 86 5.15 -16.75 -24.40
C PRO A 86 4.69 -15.77 -23.31
N TYR A 87 4.59 -14.49 -23.66
CA TYR A 87 4.30 -13.38 -22.74
C TYR A 87 5.28 -13.19 -21.56
N GLY A 88 6.36 -13.97 -21.43
CA GLY A 88 7.33 -13.82 -20.35
C GLY A 88 8.00 -12.44 -20.34
N PHE A 89 8.30 -11.87 -21.51
CA PHE A 89 8.68 -10.45 -21.68
C PHE A 89 7.67 -9.50 -21.00
N HIS A 90 6.37 -9.67 -21.24
CA HIS A 90 5.34 -8.77 -20.73
C HIS A 90 5.26 -8.88 -19.21
N ILE A 91 5.19 -10.10 -18.69
CA ILE A 91 5.06 -10.36 -17.24
C ILE A 91 6.29 -9.81 -16.50
N ARG A 92 7.51 -10.07 -17.00
CA ARG A 92 8.75 -9.54 -16.43
C ARG A 92 8.76 -8.01 -16.41
N ASN A 93 8.37 -7.39 -17.52
CA ASN A 93 8.29 -5.93 -17.62
C ASN A 93 7.25 -5.33 -16.67
N ILE A 94 6.06 -5.92 -16.59
CA ILE A 94 5.03 -5.48 -15.66
C ILE A 94 5.52 -5.62 -14.22
N HIS A 95 6.16 -6.75 -13.86
CA HIS A 95 6.67 -6.99 -12.51
C HIS A 95 7.72 -5.94 -12.12
N TYR A 96 8.71 -5.68 -12.98
CA TYR A 96 9.75 -4.68 -12.74
C TYR A 96 9.19 -3.25 -12.59
N HIS A 97 8.34 -2.82 -13.52
CA HIS A 97 7.76 -1.47 -13.48
C HIS A 97 6.71 -1.30 -12.38
N ALA A 98 5.99 -2.37 -12.03
CA ALA A 98 5.12 -2.39 -10.86
C ALA A 98 5.92 -2.25 -9.55
N SER A 99 7.10 -2.88 -9.44
CA SER A 99 7.96 -2.73 -8.25
C SER A 99 8.37 -1.27 -8.06
N ASN A 100 8.87 -0.64 -9.13
CA ASN A 100 9.19 0.78 -9.15
C ASN A 100 7.99 1.67 -8.79
N ALA A 101 6.82 1.38 -9.37
CA ALA A 101 5.59 2.11 -9.07
C ALA A 101 5.16 1.92 -7.61
N MET A 102 5.34 0.73 -7.03
CA MET A 102 4.99 0.45 -5.64
C MET A 102 5.85 1.26 -4.68
N VAL A 103 7.17 1.30 -4.89
CA VAL A 103 8.09 2.11 -4.08
C VAL A 103 7.72 3.58 -4.15
N PHE A 104 7.50 4.11 -5.36
CA PHE A 104 7.06 5.50 -5.55
C PHE A 104 5.72 5.79 -4.86
N LEU A 105 4.71 4.94 -5.05
CA LEU A 105 3.38 5.13 -4.46
C LEU A 105 3.42 5.00 -2.94
N ALA A 106 4.24 4.11 -2.38
CA ALA A 106 4.44 3.97 -0.93
C ALA A 106 5.07 5.25 -0.34
N LEU A 107 6.11 5.80 -0.96
CA LEU A 107 6.72 7.07 -0.54
C LEU A 107 5.72 8.23 -0.66
N ALA A 108 5.02 8.32 -1.79
CA ALA A 108 3.98 9.33 -2.00
C ALA A 108 2.85 9.21 -0.96
N HIS A 109 2.42 7.99 -0.64
CA HIS A 109 1.44 7.71 0.40
C HIS A 109 1.93 8.21 1.76
N MET A 110 3.15 7.83 2.15
CA MET A 110 3.74 8.22 3.43
C MET A 110 3.81 9.74 3.58
N TYR A 111 4.36 10.45 2.59
CA TYR A 111 4.48 11.92 2.64
C TYR A 111 3.12 12.62 2.54
N TYR A 112 2.16 12.08 1.78
CA TYR A 112 0.80 12.61 1.80
C TYR A 112 0.15 12.51 3.19
N GLN A 113 0.34 11.37 3.88
CA GLN A 113 -0.16 11.21 5.25
C GLN A 113 0.61 12.09 6.25
N TYR A 114 1.91 12.30 6.04
CA TYR A 114 2.73 13.21 6.82
C TYR A 114 2.18 14.65 6.77
N PHE A 115 2.05 15.21 5.57
CA PHE A 115 1.64 16.60 5.38
C PHE A 115 0.14 16.81 5.68
N SER A 116 -0.70 15.79 5.51
CA SER A 116 -2.10 15.87 5.93
C SER A 116 -2.31 15.77 7.43
N GLY A 117 -1.31 15.28 8.19
CA GLY A 117 -1.36 15.17 9.65
C GLY A 117 -2.32 14.10 10.16
N ARG A 118 -2.77 13.19 9.28
CA ARG A 118 -3.79 12.18 9.61
C ARG A 118 -3.33 11.15 10.64
N TYR A 119 -2.03 10.98 10.83
CA TYR A 119 -1.46 10.13 11.89
C TYR A 119 -1.90 10.56 13.31
N LYS A 120 -2.29 11.83 13.49
CA LYS A 120 -2.73 12.39 14.78
C LYS A 120 -4.17 12.03 15.16
N ILE A 121 -4.93 11.44 14.24
CA ILE A 121 -6.36 11.12 14.46
C ILE A 121 -6.48 9.67 14.96
N ARG A 122 -5.81 9.35 16.08
CA ARG A 122 -5.75 7.98 16.63
C ARG A 122 -5.20 6.95 15.63
N ASN A 123 -4.34 7.40 14.73
CA ASN A 123 -3.74 6.59 13.66
C ASN A 123 -2.24 6.39 13.90
N GLU A 124 -1.76 6.55 15.13
CA GLU A 124 -0.34 6.42 15.48
C GLU A 124 0.16 5.01 15.17
N VAL A 125 -0.65 3.98 15.47
CA VAL A 125 -0.35 2.58 15.11
C VAL A 125 -0.32 2.41 13.59
N LEU A 126 -1.28 2.99 12.85
CA LEU A 126 -1.28 2.91 11.38
C LEU A 126 -0.06 3.62 10.78
N TRP A 127 0.40 4.71 11.40
CA TRP A 127 1.60 5.42 10.98
C TRP A 127 2.85 4.58 11.20
N VAL A 128 3.07 4.07 12.41
CA VAL A 128 4.27 3.27 12.73
C VAL A 128 4.30 2.00 11.88
N THR A 129 3.19 1.27 11.77
CA THR A 129 3.09 0.10 10.88
C THR A 129 3.30 0.48 9.41
N GLY A 130 2.85 1.65 8.97
CA GLY A 130 3.09 2.17 7.63
C GLY A 130 4.55 2.49 7.35
N VAL A 131 5.28 3.06 8.32
CA VAL A 131 6.73 3.29 8.21
C VAL A 131 7.47 1.96 8.09
N ILE A 132 7.14 0.98 8.93
CA ILE A 132 7.73 -0.37 8.86
C ILE A 132 7.41 -1.03 7.50
N LEU A 133 6.16 -0.96 7.05
CA LEU A 133 5.74 -1.53 5.77
C LEU A 133 6.43 -0.84 4.58
N GLY A 134 6.66 0.47 4.66
CA GLY A 134 7.45 1.22 3.68
C GLY A 134 8.91 0.73 3.62
N THR A 135 9.53 0.50 4.77
CA THR A 135 10.89 -0.08 4.85
C THR A 135 10.92 -1.49 4.25
N VAL A 136 9.96 -2.35 4.60
CA VAL A 136 9.86 -3.71 4.04
C VAL A 136 9.61 -3.68 2.53
N THR A 137 8.86 -2.69 2.02
CA THR A 137 8.66 -2.50 0.57
C THR A 137 9.98 -2.23 -0.16
N ILE A 138 10.88 -1.44 0.43
CA ILE A 138 12.21 -1.19 -0.16
C ILE A 138 13.07 -2.47 -0.10
N LEU A 139 13.02 -3.23 1.00
CA LEU A 139 13.71 -4.52 1.13
C LEU A 139 13.19 -5.56 0.11
N GLU A 140 11.89 -5.60 -0.11
CA GLU A 140 11.25 -6.46 -1.10
C GLU A 140 11.71 -6.12 -2.52
N ALA A 141 11.75 -4.83 -2.86
CA ALA A 141 12.24 -4.37 -4.16
C ALA A 141 13.75 -4.63 -4.34
N PHE A 142 14.54 -4.59 -3.28
CA PHE A 142 15.96 -4.93 -3.29
C PHE A 142 16.16 -6.44 -3.53
N THR A 143 15.54 -7.30 -2.73
CA THR A 143 15.71 -8.76 -2.84
C THR A 143 15.25 -9.33 -4.19
N GLY A 144 14.15 -8.81 -4.76
CA GLY A 144 13.67 -9.24 -6.09
C GLY A 144 14.56 -8.80 -7.25
N TYR A 145 15.26 -7.68 -7.09
CA TYR A 145 16.22 -7.19 -8.07
C TYR A 145 17.51 -8.03 -8.05
N ASP A 146 17.93 -8.50 -6.87
CA ASP A 146 19.17 -9.25 -6.69
C ASP A 146 19.11 -10.69 -7.23
N ILE A 147 17.93 -11.32 -7.25
CA ILE A 147 17.76 -12.69 -7.77
C ILE A 147 17.96 -12.78 -9.29
N ILE A 148 18.04 -11.66 -10.02
CA ILE A 148 18.34 -11.68 -11.46
C ILE A 148 19.79 -12.15 -11.71
N TYR A 149 20.69 -11.88 -10.77
CA TYR A 149 22.10 -12.27 -10.80
C TYR A 149 22.87 -11.78 -12.05
N ASN A 150 22.62 -10.53 -12.44
CA ASN A 150 23.44 -9.78 -13.41
C ASN A 150 24.53 -8.97 -12.69
N GLU A 151 25.45 -8.33 -13.41
CA GLU A 151 26.54 -7.52 -12.82
C GLU A 151 26.04 -6.44 -11.84
N ARG A 152 24.94 -5.77 -12.20
CA ARG A 152 24.34 -4.73 -11.37
C ARG A 152 23.75 -5.31 -10.08
N ALA A 153 23.21 -6.53 -10.12
CA ALA A 153 22.71 -7.24 -8.94
C ALA A 153 23.86 -7.58 -8.00
N GLU A 154 24.97 -8.12 -8.53
CA GLU A 154 26.15 -8.44 -7.72
C GLU A 154 26.70 -7.22 -6.98
N LEU A 155 26.78 -6.05 -7.63
CA LEU A 155 27.17 -4.82 -6.96
C LEU A 155 26.28 -4.48 -5.76
N ALA A 156 24.96 -4.60 -5.93
CA ALA A 156 24.01 -4.32 -4.86
C ALA A 156 24.16 -5.32 -3.70
N ILE A 157 24.35 -6.60 -4.02
CA ILE A 157 24.58 -7.70 -3.08
C ILE A 157 25.86 -7.49 -2.27
N SER A 158 26.97 -7.17 -2.93
CA SER A 158 28.27 -6.98 -2.28
C SER A 158 28.25 -5.77 -1.33
N ILE A 159 27.57 -4.69 -1.71
CA ILE A 159 27.33 -3.52 -0.85
C ILE A 159 26.51 -3.93 0.37
N ALA A 160 25.37 -4.58 0.18
CA ALA A 160 24.48 -4.98 1.28
C ALA A 160 25.16 -5.98 2.24
N SER A 161 25.92 -6.92 1.69
CA SER A 161 26.70 -7.89 2.47
C SER A 161 27.81 -7.20 3.26
N SER A 162 28.48 -6.20 2.68
CA SER A 162 29.47 -5.38 3.39
C SER A 162 28.86 -4.49 4.46
N LEU A 163 27.66 -3.95 4.24
CA LEU A 163 26.92 -3.16 5.23
C LEU A 163 26.51 -4.00 6.42
N THR A 164 25.96 -5.18 6.16
CA THR A 164 25.55 -6.13 7.21
C THR A 164 26.75 -6.51 8.07
N ASN A 165 27.89 -6.80 7.43
CA ASN A 165 29.14 -7.11 8.15
C ASN A 165 29.67 -5.94 9.00
N SER A 166 29.36 -4.69 8.63
CA SER A 166 29.82 -3.51 9.37
C SER A 166 29.06 -3.28 10.69
N ILE A 167 27.93 -3.97 10.89
CA ILE A 167 27.13 -3.83 12.11
C ILE A 167 27.97 -4.28 13.33
N PRO A 168 28.12 -3.44 14.35
CA PRO A 168 28.84 -3.80 15.56
C PRO A 168 28.19 -5.00 16.25
N VAL A 169 29.02 -5.77 16.97
CA VAL A 169 28.61 -6.88 17.83
C VAL A 169 28.13 -8.14 17.09
N ILE A 170 27.21 -8.03 16.12
CA ILE A 170 26.56 -9.19 15.48
C ILE A 170 26.68 -9.22 13.94
N GLY A 171 27.44 -8.29 13.35
CA GLY A 171 27.50 -8.11 11.89
C GLY A 171 27.94 -9.35 11.10
N PRO A 172 29.06 -10.00 11.45
CA PRO A 172 29.52 -11.22 10.78
C PRO A 172 28.49 -12.36 10.83
N GLU A 173 27.90 -12.61 12.00
CA GLU A 173 26.88 -13.65 12.20
C GLU A 173 25.61 -13.33 11.40
N LEU A 174 25.17 -12.08 11.44
CA LEU A 174 23.99 -11.63 10.70
C LEU A 174 24.21 -11.72 9.18
N ARG A 175 25.41 -11.37 8.71
CA ARG A 175 25.80 -11.52 7.30
C ARG A 175 25.69 -12.97 6.86
N GLU A 176 26.22 -13.92 7.63
CA GLU A 176 26.17 -15.34 7.31
C GLU A 176 24.73 -15.89 7.32
N ILE A 177 23.90 -15.46 8.27
CA ILE A 177 22.48 -15.86 8.33
C ILE A 177 21.73 -15.40 7.08
N VAL A 178 21.92 -14.13 6.67
CA VAL A 178 21.17 -13.52 5.58
C VAL A 178 21.70 -13.92 4.20
N PHE A 179 23.02 -13.87 4.00
CA PHE A 179 23.66 -14.07 2.69
C PHE A 179 24.22 -15.49 2.49
N GLY A 180 24.29 -16.31 3.55
CA GLY A 180 24.86 -17.65 3.50
C GLY A 180 26.39 -17.67 3.48
N ALA A 181 26.94 -18.89 3.45
CA ALA A 181 28.38 -19.14 3.36
C ALA A 181 28.87 -19.06 1.90
N GLY A 182 28.65 -17.92 1.25
CA GLY A 182 29.08 -17.64 -0.13
C GLY A 182 27.95 -17.53 -1.16
N PHE A 183 28.30 -17.15 -2.40
CA PHE A 183 27.34 -16.81 -3.46
C PHE A 183 26.41 -17.96 -3.89
N ALA A 184 26.84 -19.22 -3.77
CA ALA A 184 26.00 -20.37 -4.16
C ALA A 184 24.75 -20.54 -3.27
N ASP A 185 24.84 -20.17 -1.99
CA ASP A 185 23.75 -20.23 -1.01
C ASP A 185 22.85 -18.99 -1.07
N PHE A 186 23.42 -17.87 -1.54
CA PHE A 186 22.76 -16.57 -1.63
C PHE A 186 21.46 -16.58 -2.46
N VAL A 187 21.50 -17.08 -3.70
CA VAL A 187 20.38 -16.92 -4.65
C VAL A 187 19.12 -17.62 -4.13
N LEU A 188 19.27 -18.81 -3.54
CA LEU A 188 18.16 -19.54 -2.96
C LEU A 188 17.59 -18.83 -1.72
N ARG A 189 18.44 -18.27 -0.86
CA ARG A 189 18.01 -17.51 0.33
C ARG A 189 17.28 -16.24 -0.05
N PHE A 190 17.80 -15.47 -0.99
CA PHE A 190 17.16 -14.23 -1.45
C PHE A 190 15.86 -14.53 -2.21
N TYR A 191 15.81 -15.62 -2.96
CA TYR A 191 14.56 -16.11 -3.53
C TYR A 191 13.54 -16.45 -2.44
N ALA A 192 13.93 -17.16 -1.38
CA ALA A 192 13.04 -17.47 -0.26
C ALA A 192 12.59 -16.22 0.52
N LEU A 193 13.49 -15.24 0.69
CA LEU A 193 13.17 -13.95 1.31
C LEU A 193 12.14 -13.19 0.49
N HIS A 194 12.41 -13.02 -0.81
CA HIS A 194 11.58 -12.25 -1.74
C HIS A 194 10.22 -12.91 -2.00
N VAL A 195 10.18 -14.22 -2.23
CA VAL A 195 8.93 -14.87 -2.66
C VAL A 195 8.03 -15.25 -1.49
N PHE A 196 8.61 -15.55 -0.33
CA PHE A 196 7.88 -16.14 0.79
C PHE A 196 7.93 -15.26 2.05
N ILE A 197 9.12 -15.03 2.61
CA ILE A 197 9.23 -14.45 3.96
C ILE A 197 8.75 -13.00 3.99
N LEU A 198 9.26 -12.15 3.11
CA LEU A 198 8.94 -10.72 3.09
C LEU A 198 7.47 -10.47 2.69
N PRO A 199 6.89 -11.10 1.64
CA PRO A 199 5.46 -10.99 1.36
C PRO A 199 4.56 -11.39 2.53
N ILE A 200 4.89 -12.46 3.27
CA ILE A 200 4.12 -12.87 4.45
C ILE A 200 4.19 -11.83 5.56
N VAL A 201 5.39 -11.29 5.84
CA VAL A 201 5.57 -10.19 6.79
C VAL A 201 4.75 -8.97 6.37
N MET A 202 4.77 -8.61 5.08
CA MET A 202 3.97 -7.52 4.53
C MET A 202 2.47 -7.77 4.72
N LEU A 203 1.97 -8.96 4.43
CA LEU A 203 0.56 -9.32 4.65
C LEU A 203 0.16 -9.21 6.13
N GLY A 204 1.03 -9.67 7.04
CA GLY A 204 0.83 -9.52 8.49
C GLY A 204 0.78 -8.06 8.94
N LEU A 205 1.69 -7.22 8.45
CA LEU A 205 1.71 -5.78 8.72
C LEU A 205 0.48 -5.07 8.13
N MET A 206 0.06 -5.45 6.91
CA MET A 206 -1.14 -4.91 6.25
C MET A 206 -2.41 -5.18 7.06
N ALA A 207 -2.51 -6.35 7.71
CA ALA A 207 -3.66 -6.67 8.57
C ALA A 207 -3.86 -5.66 9.71
N VAL A 208 -2.78 -5.04 10.19
CA VAL A 208 -2.82 -3.97 11.22
C VAL A 208 -2.88 -2.58 10.59
N HIS A 209 -2.18 -2.37 9.47
CA HIS A 209 -2.07 -1.07 8.82
C HIS A 209 -3.37 -0.62 8.12
N PHE A 210 -4.21 -1.55 7.68
CA PHE A 210 -5.41 -1.21 6.92
C PHE A 210 -6.49 -0.57 7.80
N PRO A 211 -6.98 0.63 7.45
CA PRO A 211 -8.13 1.19 8.13
C PRO A 211 -9.39 0.39 7.79
N ARG A 212 -10.38 0.42 8.68
CA ARG A 212 -11.65 -0.29 8.52
C ARG A 212 -12.39 0.04 7.21
N PHE A 213 -12.25 1.27 6.71
CA PHE A 213 -12.90 1.75 5.50
C PHE A 213 -11.85 2.04 4.43
N LEU A 214 -11.83 1.22 3.39
CA LEU A 214 -10.96 1.39 2.23
C LEU A 214 -11.74 1.99 1.07
N VAL A 215 -11.17 2.98 0.42
CA VAL A 215 -11.74 3.56 -0.80
C VAL A 215 -11.18 2.79 -1.98
N PHE A 216 -12.05 2.25 -2.82
CA PHE A 216 -11.67 1.53 -4.04
C PHE A 216 -12.32 2.19 -5.26
N ASP A 217 -11.49 2.65 -6.19
CA ASP A 217 -11.94 3.32 -7.41
C ASP A 217 -11.39 2.60 -8.65
N VAL A 218 -12.27 1.87 -9.35
CA VAL A 218 -11.93 1.08 -10.54
C VAL A 218 -11.21 1.91 -11.61
N PRO A 219 -11.68 3.11 -12.00
CA PRO A 219 -10.97 3.93 -12.99
C PRO A 219 -9.54 4.23 -12.58
N MET A 220 -9.30 4.60 -11.32
CA MET A 220 -7.94 4.91 -10.90
C MET A 220 -7.03 3.68 -10.89
N VAL A 221 -7.56 2.52 -10.48
CA VAL A 221 -6.83 1.25 -10.57
C VAL A 221 -6.43 0.96 -12.02
N MET A 222 -7.36 1.11 -12.96
CA MET A 222 -7.09 0.91 -14.39
C MET A 222 -6.12 1.96 -14.95
N ALA A 223 -6.19 3.21 -14.48
CA ALA A 223 -5.26 4.25 -14.88
C ALA A 223 -3.83 3.95 -14.40
N VAL A 224 -3.65 3.56 -13.14
CA VAL A 224 -2.32 3.22 -12.59
C VAL A 224 -1.76 1.96 -13.24
N ALA A 225 -2.56 0.90 -13.39
CA ALA A 225 -2.15 -0.30 -14.11
C ALA A 225 -1.80 0.02 -15.57
N GLY A 226 -2.61 0.85 -16.25
CA GLY A 226 -2.35 1.31 -17.60
C GLY A 226 -1.04 2.10 -17.72
N MET A 227 -0.73 2.96 -16.75
CA MET A 227 0.54 3.69 -16.70
C MET A 227 1.73 2.74 -16.52
N ILE A 228 1.63 1.71 -15.68
CA ILE A 228 2.68 0.69 -15.54
C ILE A 228 2.94 0.02 -16.90
N PHE A 229 1.89 -0.35 -17.64
CA PHE A 229 2.01 -1.00 -18.95
C PHE A 229 2.57 -0.05 -20.02
N ILE A 230 2.17 1.23 -20.00
CA ILE A 230 2.73 2.26 -20.88
C ILE A 230 4.22 2.40 -20.63
N VAL A 231 4.65 2.61 -19.38
CA VAL A 231 6.06 2.75 -19.02
C VAL A 231 6.83 1.48 -19.40
N ALA A 232 6.25 0.31 -19.16
CA ALA A 232 6.83 -0.97 -19.53
C ALA A 232 7.00 -1.18 -21.04
N GLY A 233 6.09 -0.64 -21.86
CA GLY A 233 6.21 -0.67 -23.31
C GLY A 233 7.19 0.38 -23.87
N VAL A 234 7.30 1.54 -23.23
CA VAL A 234 8.22 2.62 -23.64
C VAL A 234 9.66 2.34 -23.19
N PHE A 235 9.83 1.83 -21.97
CA PHE A 235 11.11 1.59 -21.33
C PHE A 235 11.22 0.10 -20.95
N PRO A 236 11.38 -0.81 -21.92
CA PRO A 236 11.47 -2.22 -21.61
C PRO A 236 12.69 -2.51 -20.73
N VAL A 237 12.51 -3.33 -19.69
CA VAL A 237 13.57 -3.64 -18.73
C VAL A 237 14.68 -4.47 -19.40
N GLU A 238 15.91 -3.97 -19.29
CA GLU A 238 17.09 -4.64 -19.80
C GLU A 238 17.42 -5.90 -18.99
N LEU A 239 18.10 -6.87 -19.60
CA LEU A 239 18.58 -8.07 -18.89
C LEU A 239 19.83 -7.75 -18.04
N GLY A 240 20.64 -6.78 -18.47
CA GLY A 240 21.99 -6.57 -17.96
C GLY A 240 22.95 -7.70 -18.37
N ASN A 241 24.24 -7.46 -18.18
CA ASN A 241 25.27 -8.46 -18.45
C ASN A 241 25.23 -9.58 -17.39
N LYS A 242 25.43 -10.82 -17.82
CA LYS A 242 25.61 -11.94 -16.89
C LYS A 242 26.87 -11.65 -16.07
N PHE A 243 26.76 -11.79 -14.75
CA PHE A 243 27.92 -11.60 -13.88
C PHE A 243 28.98 -12.66 -14.17
N ASP A 244 30.22 -12.22 -14.38
CA ASP A 244 31.41 -13.08 -14.53
C ASP A 244 32.44 -12.67 -13.46
N PRO A 245 32.74 -13.54 -12.48
CA PRO A 245 33.69 -13.21 -11.42
C PRO A 245 35.14 -13.06 -11.91
N THR A 246 35.44 -13.45 -13.15
CA THR A 246 36.78 -13.35 -13.75
C THR A 246 37.01 -12.03 -14.47
N VAL A 247 35.95 -11.26 -14.71
CA VAL A 247 36.00 -9.97 -15.40
C VAL A 247 35.73 -8.86 -14.37
N PRO A 248 36.55 -7.79 -14.33
CA PRO A 248 36.25 -6.64 -13.50
C PRO A 248 34.87 -6.07 -13.84
N PRO A 249 33.99 -5.83 -12.86
CA PRO A 249 32.64 -5.37 -13.13
C PRO A 249 32.65 -3.97 -13.78
N ASP A 250 31.77 -3.77 -14.75
CA ASP A 250 31.53 -2.46 -15.33
C ASP A 250 30.95 -1.47 -14.30
N ILE A 251 31.02 -0.18 -14.62
CA ILE A 251 30.43 0.85 -13.77
C ILE A 251 28.91 0.72 -13.81
N THR A 252 28.33 0.23 -12.72
CA THR A 252 26.89 0.15 -12.56
C THR A 252 26.43 0.92 -11.32
N VAL A 253 25.17 1.35 -11.33
CA VAL A 253 24.54 2.05 -10.21
C VAL A 253 23.32 1.25 -9.74
N PRO A 254 23.05 1.21 -8.42
CA PRO A 254 21.84 0.58 -7.90
C PRO A 254 20.56 1.22 -8.44
N GLU A 255 19.43 0.58 -8.17
CA GLU A 255 18.12 1.14 -8.46
C GLU A 255 17.88 2.48 -7.73
N TRP A 256 17.06 3.36 -8.32
CA TRP A 256 16.90 4.75 -7.88
C TRP A 256 16.49 4.89 -6.40
N TYR A 257 15.76 3.93 -5.86
CA TYR A 257 15.35 3.92 -4.46
C TYR A 257 16.47 3.52 -3.49
N LEU A 258 17.60 3.04 -3.99
CA LEU A 258 18.82 2.71 -3.23
C LEU A 258 19.97 3.69 -3.47
N THR A 259 19.93 4.47 -4.56
CA THR A 259 21.04 5.37 -4.91
C THR A 259 21.31 6.43 -3.85
N GLY A 260 20.30 6.84 -3.08
CA GLY A 260 20.49 7.75 -1.93
C GLY A 260 21.43 7.16 -0.86
N ILE A 261 21.25 5.89 -0.48
CA ILE A 261 22.15 5.20 0.47
C ILE A 261 23.52 4.98 -0.18
N TYR A 262 23.53 4.60 -1.46
CA TYR A 262 24.77 4.45 -2.23
C TYR A 262 25.61 5.74 -2.24
N ALA A 263 24.98 6.92 -2.34
CA ALA A 263 25.68 8.20 -2.27
C ALA A 263 26.41 8.39 -0.93
N PHE A 264 25.77 8.06 0.20
CA PHE A 264 26.42 8.13 1.51
C PHE A 264 27.63 7.22 1.62
N LEU A 265 27.59 6.03 1.02
CA LEU A 265 28.73 5.10 1.05
C LEU A 265 29.92 5.56 0.21
N ARG A 266 29.65 6.33 -0.84
CA ARG A 266 30.69 6.88 -1.72
C ARG A 266 31.42 8.09 -1.14
N THR A 267 31.01 8.57 0.05
CA THR A 267 31.75 9.62 0.77
C THR A 267 32.96 9.09 1.55
N GLN A 268 33.23 7.77 1.49
CA GLN A 268 34.37 7.10 2.14
C GLN A 268 34.41 7.21 3.68
N TYR A 269 33.29 7.56 4.32
CA TYR A 269 33.14 7.45 5.77
C TYR A 269 32.78 6.02 6.17
N ASP A 270 32.75 5.80 7.49
CA ASP A 270 32.42 4.49 8.06
C ASP A 270 31.10 3.95 7.50
N LYS A 271 31.15 2.70 7.02
CA LYS A 271 30.03 2.02 6.33
C LYS A 271 28.83 1.81 7.26
N PHE A 272 29.09 1.50 8.53
CA PHE A 272 28.02 1.32 9.50
C PHE A 272 27.31 2.64 9.76
N VAL A 273 28.06 3.72 10.01
CA VAL A 273 27.49 5.05 10.24
C VAL A 273 26.66 5.50 9.04
N THR A 274 27.23 5.45 7.85
CA THR A 274 26.63 6.02 6.63
C THR A 274 25.52 5.17 6.02
N GLY A 275 25.67 3.85 6.01
CA GLY A 275 24.74 2.93 5.36
C GLY A 275 23.76 2.22 6.28
N VAL A 276 23.97 2.23 7.60
CA VAL A 276 23.08 1.56 8.57
C VAL A 276 22.52 2.53 9.59
N LEU A 277 23.38 3.21 10.36
CA LEU A 277 22.95 4.05 11.47
C LEU A 277 22.16 5.28 11.00
N TRP A 278 22.66 6.03 10.02
CA TRP A 278 21.99 7.23 9.53
C TRP A 278 20.62 6.96 8.90
N PRO A 279 20.50 5.99 7.96
CA PRO A 279 19.19 5.58 7.43
C PRO A 279 18.27 5.04 8.53
N GLY A 280 18.80 4.26 9.48
CA GLY A 280 18.04 3.72 10.61
C GLY A 280 17.49 4.82 11.52
N LEU A 281 18.30 5.82 11.86
CA LEU A 281 17.88 6.99 12.64
C LEU A 281 16.85 7.84 11.89
N PHE A 282 16.99 7.97 10.56
CA PHE A 282 16.00 8.63 9.73
C PHE A 282 14.63 7.93 9.78
N ILE A 283 14.60 6.61 9.61
CA ILE A 283 13.38 5.80 9.71
C ILE A 283 12.79 5.89 11.12
N ALA A 284 13.62 5.82 12.16
CA ALA A 284 13.18 5.96 13.55
C ALA A 284 12.58 7.36 13.81
N ALA A 285 13.20 8.42 13.29
CA ALA A 285 12.68 9.78 13.40
C ALA A 285 11.30 9.91 12.74
N LEU A 286 11.11 9.31 11.55
CA LEU A 286 9.81 9.24 10.89
C LEU A 286 8.77 8.48 11.73
N ALA A 287 9.11 7.33 12.29
CA ALA A 287 8.22 6.54 13.14
C ALA A 287 7.79 7.34 14.40
N MET A 288 8.67 8.19 14.92
CA MET A 288 8.43 8.98 16.13
C MET A 288 7.61 10.26 15.91
N ILE A 289 7.31 10.63 14.67
CA ILE A 289 6.57 11.86 14.33
C ILE A 289 5.25 12.06 15.10
N PRO A 290 4.39 11.05 15.31
CA PRO A 290 3.16 11.23 16.07
C PRO A 290 3.38 11.69 17.51
N PHE A 291 4.53 11.37 18.11
CA PHE A 291 4.89 11.75 19.48
C PHE A 291 5.61 13.10 19.55
N ILE A 292 6.18 13.57 18.43
CA ILE A 292 6.89 14.84 18.31
C ILE A 292 5.92 15.97 17.92
N ASP A 293 4.94 15.71 17.07
CA ASP A 293 4.01 16.73 16.57
C ASP A 293 2.92 17.12 17.59
N ARG A 294 3.22 18.15 18.38
CA ARG A 294 2.32 18.70 19.43
C ARG A 294 1.30 19.73 18.94
N TYR A 295 1.26 20.07 17.65
CA TYR A 295 0.29 21.06 17.16
C TYR A 295 -1.15 20.55 17.32
N LYS A 296 -2.15 21.43 17.51
CA LYS A 296 -3.56 20.98 17.61
C LYS A 296 -4.22 20.78 16.25
N LYS A 297 -3.78 21.55 15.25
CA LYS A 297 -4.35 21.52 13.90
C LYS A 297 -3.66 20.44 13.04
N LEU A 298 -4.35 20.00 12.00
CA LEU A 298 -3.88 18.95 11.07
C LEU A 298 -3.21 19.53 9.82
N SER A 299 -3.67 20.69 9.35
CA SER A 299 -3.15 21.32 8.13
C SER A 299 -1.64 21.57 8.23
N TRP A 300 -0.90 21.25 7.17
CA TRP A 300 0.54 21.51 7.08
C TRP A 300 0.90 22.99 7.33
N LYS A 301 0.03 23.92 6.92
CA LYS A 301 0.21 25.38 7.10
C LYS A 301 0.17 25.82 8.56
N ASP A 302 -0.47 25.03 9.39
CA ASP A 302 -0.64 25.27 10.82
C ASP A 302 0.39 24.50 11.66
N ARG A 303 1.30 23.75 11.01
CA ARG A 303 2.35 22.95 11.64
C ARG A 303 3.73 23.27 11.03
N PRO A 304 4.16 24.54 11.04
CA PRO A 304 5.28 25.00 10.24
C PRO A 304 6.58 24.23 10.51
N LEU A 305 6.90 23.92 11.77
CA LEU A 305 8.10 23.16 12.13
C LEU A 305 8.08 21.74 11.54
N ILE A 306 6.98 21.01 11.74
CA ILE A 306 6.83 19.64 11.24
C ILE A 306 6.82 19.61 9.72
N THR A 307 6.13 20.56 9.09
CA THR A 307 6.16 20.71 7.63
C THR A 307 7.59 20.96 7.13
N ALA A 308 8.36 21.84 7.78
CA ALA A 308 9.73 22.14 7.38
C ALA A 308 10.65 20.93 7.49
N ILE A 309 10.53 20.13 8.56
CA ILE A 309 11.25 18.85 8.69
C ILE A 309 10.87 17.89 7.55
N GLY A 310 9.58 17.79 7.21
CA GLY A 310 9.10 16.96 6.09
C GLY A 310 9.66 17.41 4.74
N ILE A 311 9.67 18.71 4.46
CA ILE A 311 10.24 19.27 3.23
C ILE A 311 11.77 19.08 3.21
N THR A 312 12.45 19.25 4.34
CA THR A 312 13.90 19.03 4.46
C THR A 312 14.26 17.58 4.15
N SER A 313 13.55 16.61 4.74
CA SER A 313 13.78 15.19 4.44
C SER A 313 13.55 14.86 2.98
N LEU A 314 12.47 15.36 2.37
CA LEU A 314 12.18 15.12 0.96
C LEU A 314 13.26 15.74 0.05
N ALA A 315 13.71 16.96 0.36
CA ALA A 315 14.79 17.61 -0.38
C ALA A 315 16.11 16.84 -0.26
N GLN A 316 16.45 16.38 0.95
CA GLN A 316 17.65 15.57 1.18
C GLN A 316 17.57 14.24 0.42
N ILE A 317 16.44 13.53 0.45
CA ILE A 317 16.25 12.29 -0.34
C ILE A 317 16.45 12.55 -1.84
N ILE A 318 15.86 13.62 -2.39
CA ILE A 318 15.99 13.94 -3.81
C ILE A 318 17.44 14.23 -4.18
N VAL A 319 18.14 15.05 -3.38
CA VAL A 319 19.53 15.44 -3.67
C VAL A 319 20.48 14.25 -3.50
N THR A 320 20.32 13.43 -2.47
CA THR A 320 21.16 12.23 -2.31
C THR A 320 20.88 11.19 -3.39
N THR A 321 19.63 11.01 -3.80
CA THR A 321 19.25 10.15 -4.94
C THR A 321 19.95 10.59 -6.22
N TYR A 322 19.94 11.89 -6.52
CA TYR A 322 20.63 12.45 -7.68
C TYR A 322 22.15 12.25 -7.61
N TRP A 323 22.75 12.56 -6.46
CA TRP A 323 24.17 12.33 -6.25
C TRP A 323 24.57 10.86 -6.28
N GLY A 324 23.66 9.94 -5.94
CA GLY A 324 23.87 8.51 -6.10
C GLY A 324 24.04 8.07 -7.55
N PHE A 325 23.52 8.84 -8.52
CA PHE A 325 23.75 8.62 -9.95
C PHE A 325 24.99 9.32 -10.51
N TYR A 326 25.54 10.29 -9.78
CA TYR A 326 26.67 11.08 -10.26
C TYR A 326 27.95 10.24 -10.32
N ILE A 327 28.65 10.29 -11.46
CA ILE A 327 29.98 9.74 -11.70
C ILE A 327 30.77 10.83 -12.41
N ASP A 328 32.03 11.07 -12.01
CA ASP A 328 32.86 12.10 -12.61
C ASP A 328 33.04 11.84 -14.13
N PRO A 329 32.73 12.82 -15.00
CA PRO A 329 32.84 12.66 -16.44
C PRO A 329 34.30 12.64 -16.94
N ASP A 330 35.29 12.97 -16.12
CA ASP A 330 36.70 12.94 -16.49
C ASP A 330 37.23 11.50 -16.59
N PHE A 331 37.31 10.99 -17.83
CA PHE A 331 37.82 9.65 -18.13
C PHE A 331 39.34 9.49 -17.90
N ASN A 332 40.07 10.58 -17.65
CA ASN A 332 41.50 10.50 -17.33
C ASN A 332 41.74 10.10 -15.86
N LYS A 333 40.74 10.22 -15.00
CA LYS A 333 40.82 9.81 -13.60
C LYS A 333 40.65 8.28 -13.48
N PRO A 334 41.38 7.63 -12.56
CA PRO A 334 41.10 6.26 -12.18
C PRO A 334 39.64 6.07 -11.79
N LEU A 335 39.06 4.92 -12.12
CA LEU A 335 37.64 4.65 -11.87
C LEU A 335 37.22 4.89 -10.41
N LEU A 336 38.06 4.46 -9.46
CA LEU A 336 37.79 4.61 -8.03
C LEU A 336 37.65 6.08 -7.63
N ASP A 337 38.42 6.99 -8.23
CA ASP A 337 38.34 8.42 -7.94
C ASP A 337 37.11 9.07 -8.57
N ARG A 338 36.60 8.51 -9.67
CA ARG A 338 35.41 9.02 -10.37
C ARG A 338 34.11 8.72 -9.64
N ILE A 339 34.08 7.65 -8.84
CA ILE A 339 32.89 7.24 -8.09
C ILE A 339 32.83 7.87 -6.69
N VAL A 340 33.97 8.29 -6.13
CA VAL A 340 34.02 8.92 -4.80
C VAL A 340 33.32 10.28 -4.84
N ILE A 341 32.53 10.55 -3.80
CA ILE A 341 31.88 11.84 -3.60
C ILE A 341 32.65 12.60 -2.53
N ASP A 342 33.03 13.84 -2.79
CA ASP A 342 33.69 14.70 -1.79
C ASP A 342 32.80 14.81 -0.54
N PRO A 343 33.24 14.27 0.62
CA PRO A 343 32.45 14.30 1.84
C PRO A 343 32.17 15.73 2.30
N ILE A 344 33.13 16.66 2.21
CA ILE A 344 32.96 18.01 2.75
C ILE A 344 31.85 18.72 2.00
N LEU A 345 31.90 18.71 0.66
CA LEU A 345 30.84 19.22 -0.19
C LEU A 345 29.53 18.49 0.09
N PHE A 346 29.58 17.15 0.22
CA PHE A 346 28.40 16.33 0.42
C PHE A 346 27.58 16.75 1.65
N TYR A 347 28.23 16.74 2.81
CA TYR A 347 27.58 17.05 4.07
C TYR A 347 27.28 18.54 4.22
N THR A 348 28.08 19.41 3.59
CA THR A 348 27.78 20.85 3.57
C THR A 348 26.49 21.14 2.81
N VAL A 349 26.27 20.53 1.64
CA VAL A 349 25.00 20.65 0.93
C VAL A 349 23.85 20.09 1.76
N MET A 350 24.00 18.91 2.37
CA MET A 350 22.97 18.32 3.23
C MET A 350 22.59 19.22 4.41
N LEU A 351 23.57 19.87 5.04
CA LEU A 351 23.38 20.81 6.14
C LEU A 351 22.73 22.11 5.66
N LEU A 352 23.14 22.66 4.51
CA LEU A 352 22.56 23.87 3.93
C LEU A 352 21.11 23.68 3.47
N LEU A 353 20.73 22.48 3.05
CA LEU A 353 19.34 22.15 2.72
C LEU A 353 18.39 22.35 3.92
N VAL A 354 18.88 22.27 5.16
CA VAL A 354 18.05 22.47 6.35
C VAL A 354 17.54 23.92 6.46
N PRO A 355 18.37 24.96 6.64
CA PRO A 355 17.89 26.34 6.71
C PRO A 355 17.18 26.78 5.42
N LEU A 356 17.60 26.31 4.24
CA LEU A 356 16.93 26.60 2.96
C LEU A 356 15.51 26.04 2.93
N SER A 357 15.32 24.77 3.31
CA SER A 357 14.00 24.13 3.35
C SER A 357 13.09 24.77 4.39
N PHE A 358 13.64 25.19 5.54
CA PHE A 358 12.91 25.96 6.53
C PHE A 358 12.47 27.30 5.93
N GLY A 359 13.40 28.12 5.43
CA GLY A 359 13.08 29.41 4.82
C GLY A 359 12.02 29.29 3.71
N PHE A 360 12.19 28.33 2.81
CA PHE A 360 11.21 28.01 1.76
C PHE A 360 9.85 27.63 2.34
N THR A 361 9.81 26.77 3.36
CA THR A 361 8.55 26.35 3.98
C THR A 361 7.80 27.52 4.61
N TYR A 362 8.48 28.36 5.40
CA TYR A 362 7.84 29.51 6.04
C TYR A 362 7.36 30.54 5.00
N MET A 363 8.15 30.77 3.95
CA MET A 363 7.74 31.59 2.80
C MET A 363 6.47 31.03 2.13
N MET A 364 6.45 29.73 1.82
CA MET A 364 5.31 29.07 1.18
C MET A 364 4.06 29.06 2.06
N ILE A 365 4.20 28.90 3.38
CA ILE A 365 3.09 29.02 4.32
C ILE A 365 2.52 30.44 4.32
N LYS A 366 3.39 31.46 4.34
CA LYS A 366 2.98 32.87 4.27
C LYS A 366 2.21 33.16 2.98
N LEU A 367 2.76 32.74 1.84
CA LEU A 367 2.11 32.87 0.53
C LEU A 367 0.78 32.12 0.50
N ALA A 368 0.74 30.88 0.98
CA ALA A 368 -0.46 30.06 0.95
C ALA A 368 -1.60 30.62 1.82
N LYS A 369 -1.29 31.29 2.94
CA LYS A 369 -2.28 32.00 3.75
C LYS A 369 -2.79 33.27 3.04
N HIS A 370 -1.89 34.02 2.41
CA HIS A 370 -2.26 35.18 1.61
C HIS A 370 -3.18 34.80 0.43
N PHE A 371 -2.85 33.75 -0.32
CA PHE A 371 -3.69 33.24 -1.39
C PHE A 371 -5.04 32.72 -0.89
N GLU A 372 -5.12 32.12 0.30
CA GLU A 372 -6.41 31.74 0.89
C GLU A 372 -7.30 32.95 1.19
N GLU A 373 -6.73 34.06 1.67
CA GLU A 373 -7.48 35.30 1.89
C GLU A 373 -7.97 35.91 0.59
N LEU A 374 -7.12 35.95 -0.45
CA LEU A 374 -7.50 36.40 -1.80
C LEU A 374 -8.59 35.50 -2.39
N ASN A 375 -8.43 34.18 -2.32
CA ASN A 375 -9.39 33.22 -2.82
C ASN A 375 -10.72 33.29 -2.07
N LYS A 376 -10.74 33.58 -0.76
CA LYS A 376 -11.99 33.82 -0.02
C LYS A 376 -12.72 35.06 -0.53
N LYS A 377 -11.99 36.13 -0.82
CA LYS A 377 -12.54 37.37 -1.40
C LYS A 377 -13.07 37.14 -2.81
N GLU A 378 -12.31 36.45 -3.66
CA GLU A 378 -12.72 36.13 -5.02
C GLU A 378 -13.87 35.11 -5.06
N ALA A 379 -13.86 34.09 -4.20
CA ALA A 379 -14.96 33.13 -4.09
C ALA A 379 -16.26 33.81 -3.63
N ALA A 380 -16.20 34.76 -2.70
CA ALA A 380 -17.34 35.59 -2.33
C ALA A 380 -17.85 36.39 -3.55
N ALA A 381 -16.96 36.96 -4.36
CA ALA A 381 -17.31 37.67 -5.60
C ALA A 381 -17.85 36.75 -6.72
N ARG A 382 -17.29 35.55 -6.90
CA ARG A 382 -17.77 34.55 -7.88
C ARG A 382 -19.11 33.94 -7.49
N LYS A 383 -19.35 33.74 -6.19
CA LYS A 383 -20.65 33.30 -5.68
C LYS A 383 -21.75 34.31 -5.98
N ALA A 384 -21.39 35.60 -6.12
CA ALA A 384 -22.29 36.66 -6.58
C ALA A 384 -22.48 36.70 -8.11
N LYS A 385 -21.59 36.08 -8.91
CA LYS A 385 -21.61 36.11 -10.39
C LYS A 385 -22.04 34.80 -11.06
N GLY A 386 -22.43 33.77 -10.31
CA GLY A 386 -22.85 32.48 -10.87
C GLY A 386 -21.69 31.75 -11.56
N GLY A 387 -20.92 30.99 -10.78
CA GLY A 387 -19.66 30.38 -11.23
C GLY A 387 -19.76 29.49 -12.47
N ALA A 388 -18.95 29.80 -13.49
CA ALA A 388 -18.75 28.99 -14.68
C ALA A 388 -17.81 27.81 -14.37
N GLY A 389 -18.40 26.62 -14.17
CA GLY A 389 -17.69 25.37 -14.39
C GLY A 389 -17.71 25.02 -15.87
N LEU A 390 -16.72 24.25 -16.35
CA LEU A 390 -16.72 23.68 -17.69
C LEU A 390 -17.96 22.79 -17.84
N ASN A 391 -19.05 23.32 -18.38
CA ASN A 391 -20.31 22.61 -18.52
C ASN A 391 -20.31 21.92 -19.88
N ILE A 392 -19.73 20.73 -19.95
CA ILE A 392 -19.86 19.90 -21.14
C ILE A 392 -21.34 19.54 -21.27
N SER A 393 -21.96 20.01 -22.35
CA SER A 393 -23.34 19.65 -22.67
C SER A 393 -23.50 18.13 -22.65
N ILE A 394 -24.54 17.64 -21.96
CA ILE A 394 -24.80 16.20 -21.78
C ILE A 394 -24.79 15.46 -23.13
N LYS A 395 -25.31 16.09 -24.20
CA LYS A 395 -25.31 15.52 -25.56
C LYS A 395 -23.89 15.29 -26.10
N TRP A 396 -23.02 16.29 -26.01
CA TRP A 396 -21.62 16.20 -26.44
C TRP A 396 -20.82 15.22 -25.58
N GLY A 397 -21.15 15.12 -24.30
CA GLY A 397 -20.58 14.12 -23.42
C GLY A 397 -20.87 12.68 -23.87
N TRP A 398 -22.11 12.36 -24.25
CA TRP A 398 -22.44 11.04 -24.78
C TRP A 398 -21.75 10.74 -26.11
N TRP A 399 -21.64 11.72 -27.01
CA TRP A 399 -20.85 11.57 -28.23
C TRP A 399 -19.37 11.29 -27.95
N LEU A 400 -18.76 12.03 -27.02
CA LEU A 400 -17.39 11.78 -26.58
C LEU A 400 -17.24 10.36 -26.01
N LEU A 401 -18.23 9.86 -25.27
CA LEU A 401 -18.23 8.49 -24.76
C LEU A 401 -18.25 7.46 -25.90
N VAL A 402 -19.09 7.65 -26.92
CA VAL A 402 -19.13 6.79 -28.11
C VAL A 402 -17.79 6.80 -28.86
N VAL A 403 -17.18 7.99 -29.02
CA VAL A 403 -15.85 8.12 -29.65
C VAL A 403 -14.78 7.38 -28.85
N LEU A 404 -14.77 7.53 -27.52
CA LEU A 404 -13.82 6.82 -26.66
C LEU A 404 -14.04 5.30 -26.68
N LEU A 405 -15.29 4.83 -26.80
CA LEU A 405 -15.57 3.40 -26.98
C LEU A 405 -15.09 2.88 -28.34
N ALA A 406 -15.29 3.65 -29.42
CA ALA A 406 -14.75 3.28 -30.73
C ALA A 406 -13.21 3.27 -30.72
N PHE A 407 -12.59 4.26 -30.07
CA PHE A 407 -11.15 4.29 -29.85
C PHE A 407 -10.66 3.11 -29.01
N GLN A 408 -11.42 2.70 -27.98
CA GLN A 408 -11.13 1.50 -27.19
C GLN A 408 -11.10 0.24 -28.07
N VAL A 409 -12.08 0.07 -28.97
CA VAL A 409 -12.12 -1.06 -29.91
C VAL A 409 -10.91 -1.03 -30.84
N TYR A 410 -10.61 0.15 -31.41
CA TYR A 410 -9.42 0.35 -32.23
C TYR A 410 -8.13 -0.05 -31.49
N LEU A 411 -7.94 0.41 -30.25
CA LEU A 411 -6.76 0.08 -29.45
C LEU A 411 -6.65 -1.43 -29.16
N ASN A 412 -7.76 -2.12 -28.90
CA ASN A 412 -7.74 -3.58 -28.71
C ASN A 412 -7.30 -4.31 -29.99
N ILE A 413 -7.84 -3.89 -31.14
CA ILE A 413 -7.45 -4.42 -32.45
C ILE A 413 -5.95 -4.14 -32.71
N ALA A 414 -5.49 -2.92 -32.45
CA ALA A 414 -4.09 -2.53 -32.61
C ALA A 414 -3.16 -3.33 -31.69
N ALA A 415 -3.54 -3.58 -30.44
CA ALA A 415 -2.77 -4.42 -29.51
C ALA A 415 -2.69 -5.87 -29.99
N TYR A 416 -3.80 -6.41 -30.52
CA TYR A 416 -3.83 -7.74 -31.13
C TYR A 416 -2.87 -7.83 -32.33
N TYR A 417 -2.94 -6.87 -33.26
CA TYR A 417 -2.05 -6.82 -34.41
C TYR A 417 -0.59 -6.64 -34.01
N ALA A 418 -0.27 -5.80 -33.02
CA ALA A 418 1.08 -5.66 -32.50
C ALA A 418 1.61 -7.00 -31.94
N GLY A 419 0.75 -7.77 -31.26
CA GLY A 419 1.09 -9.09 -30.73
C GLY A 419 1.40 -10.13 -31.79
N ILE A 420 0.55 -10.29 -32.80
CA ILE A 420 0.78 -11.28 -33.86
C ILE A 420 1.96 -10.94 -34.78
N ASN A 421 2.33 -9.65 -34.87
CA ASN A 421 3.52 -9.20 -35.59
C ASN A 421 4.79 -9.20 -34.72
N GLY A 422 4.72 -9.65 -33.46
CA GLY A 422 5.87 -9.78 -32.58
C GLY A 422 6.39 -8.47 -31.97
N PHE A 423 5.69 -7.35 -32.12
CA PHE A 423 6.05 -6.06 -31.52
C PHE A 423 5.67 -6.01 -30.03
N LYS A 424 6.34 -6.82 -29.19
CA LYS A 424 6.01 -7.03 -27.77
C LYS A 424 5.93 -5.73 -26.95
N ASN A 425 6.88 -4.81 -27.14
CA ASN A 425 6.92 -3.53 -26.44
C ASN A 425 5.77 -2.59 -26.86
N VAL A 426 5.49 -2.51 -28.18
CA VAL A 426 4.36 -1.74 -28.72
C VAL A 426 3.03 -2.34 -28.26
N GLN A 427 2.90 -3.66 -28.25
CA GLN A 427 1.73 -4.36 -27.73
C GLN A 427 1.47 -3.96 -26.27
N LEU A 428 2.50 -4.03 -25.42
CA LEU A 428 2.39 -3.67 -24.01
C LEU A 428 2.00 -2.19 -23.82
N PHE A 429 2.61 -1.28 -24.59
CA PHE A 429 2.25 0.13 -24.61
C PHE A 429 0.78 0.35 -24.97
N ILE A 430 0.28 -0.28 -26.04
CA ILE A 430 -1.10 -0.15 -26.48
C ILE A 430 -2.06 -0.75 -25.45
N ILE A 431 -1.74 -1.89 -24.82
CA ILE A 431 -2.54 -2.45 -23.72
C ILE A 431 -2.64 -1.44 -22.57
N GLY A 432 -1.55 -0.73 -22.25
CA GLY A 432 -1.60 0.35 -21.27
C GLY A 432 -2.54 1.49 -21.66
N LEU A 433 -2.55 1.90 -22.94
CA LEU A 433 -3.51 2.88 -23.47
C LEU A 433 -4.96 2.37 -23.41
N VAL A 434 -5.20 1.07 -23.64
CA VAL A 434 -6.51 0.43 -23.47
C VAL A 434 -7.01 0.60 -22.04
N LEU A 435 -6.16 0.39 -21.03
CA LEU A 435 -6.53 0.51 -19.62
C LEU A 435 -6.79 1.97 -19.20
N VAL A 436 -5.95 2.92 -19.64
CA VAL A 436 -6.14 4.35 -19.38
C VAL A 436 -7.40 4.88 -20.08
N THR A 437 -7.64 4.46 -21.32
CA THR A 437 -8.84 4.85 -22.06
C THR A 437 -10.09 4.29 -21.40
N PHE A 438 -10.06 3.04 -20.92
CA PHE A 438 -11.15 2.45 -20.14
C PHE A 438 -11.43 3.25 -18.85
N ALA A 439 -10.39 3.66 -18.13
CA ALA A 439 -10.53 4.54 -16.97
C ALA A 439 -11.24 5.86 -17.34
N GLY A 440 -10.84 6.49 -18.46
CA GLY A 440 -11.45 7.69 -19.01
C GLY A 440 -12.93 7.50 -19.38
N VAL A 441 -13.27 6.41 -20.08
CA VAL A 441 -14.65 6.05 -20.43
C VAL A 441 -15.52 5.93 -19.18
N PHE A 442 -15.07 5.17 -18.18
CA PHE A 442 -15.83 4.96 -16.96
C PHE A 442 -15.99 6.24 -16.16
N HIS A 443 -14.95 7.08 -16.14
CA HIS A 443 -14.99 8.38 -15.48
C HIS A 443 -16.01 9.32 -16.13
N LEU A 444 -15.97 9.44 -17.47
CA LEU A 444 -16.91 10.23 -18.25
C LEU A 444 -18.34 9.71 -18.07
N TYR A 445 -18.55 8.39 -18.13
CA TYR A 445 -19.85 7.77 -17.90
C TYR A 445 -20.44 8.16 -16.53
N ARG A 446 -19.65 8.08 -15.46
CA ARG A 446 -20.07 8.48 -14.11
C ARG A 446 -20.48 9.95 -14.06
N TYR A 447 -19.68 10.82 -14.66
CA TYR A 447 -19.98 12.25 -14.74
C TYR A 447 -21.31 12.52 -15.49
N LEU A 448 -21.50 11.93 -16.67
CA LEU A 448 -22.72 12.12 -17.47
C LEU A 448 -23.96 11.58 -16.78
N ASN A 449 -23.85 10.43 -16.12
CA ASN A 449 -24.95 9.83 -15.40
C ASN A 449 -25.37 10.70 -14.19
N GLU A 450 -24.42 11.30 -13.48
CA GLU A 450 -24.73 12.27 -12.42
C GLU A 450 -25.41 13.54 -12.96
N GLN A 451 -24.94 14.07 -14.09
CA GLN A 451 -25.59 15.22 -14.74
C GLN A 451 -27.02 14.89 -15.21
N ALA A 452 -27.23 13.73 -15.83
CA ALA A 452 -28.54 13.28 -16.28
C ALA A 452 -29.53 13.10 -15.11
N LYS A 453 -29.05 12.62 -13.94
CA LYS A 453 -29.86 12.55 -12.71
C LYS A 453 -30.29 13.93 -12.21
N LYS A 454 -29.40 14.93 -12.27
CA LYS A 454 -29.72 16.32 -11.89
C LYS A 454 -30.68 17.00 -12.87
N ALA A 455 -30.65 16.61 -14.15
CA ALA A 455 -31.50 17.15 -15.20
C ALA A 455 -32.93 16.59 -15.19
N LYS A 456 -33.18 15.44 -14.53
CA LYS A 456 -34.54 14.93 -14.33
C LYS A 456 -35.30 15.84 -13.35
N PRO A 457 -36.53 16.29 -13.67
CA PRO A 457 -37.34 17.06 -12.73
C PRO A 457 -37.56 16.25 -11.46
N ILE A 458 -37.46 16.89 -10.29
CA ILE A 458 -37.98 16.32 -9.05
C ILE A 458 -39.47 16.12 -9.30
N ALA A 459 -39.93 14.86 -9.32
CA ALA A 459 -41.35 14.57 -9.37
C ALA A 459 -42.02 15.34 -8.23
N LYS A 460 -42.99 16.22 -8.54
CA LYS A 460 -43.82 16.85 -7.51
C LYS A 460 -44.29 15.75 -6.56
N PRO A 461 -44.21 15.91 -5.23
CA PRO A 461 -44.79 14.93 -4.33
C PRO A 461 -46.24 14.74 -4.76
N THR A 462 -46.59 13.54 -5.18
CA THR A 462 -47.97 13.15 -5.43
C THR A 462 -48.72 13.49 -4.14
N PRO A 463 -49.84 14.23 -4.19
CA PRO A 463 -50.67 14.43 -3.01
C PRO A 463 -50.94 13.05 -2.42
N LYS A 464 -50.53 12.82 -1.17
CA LYS A 464 -51.00 11.64 -0.45
C LYS A 464 -52.52 11.74 -0.48
N GLU A 465 -53.15 10.75 -1.11
CA GLU A 465 -54.58 10.54 -1.03
C GLU A 465 -54.95 10.59 0.47
N PRO A 466 -55.95 11.40 0.87
CA PRO A 466 -56.32 11.52 2.26
C PRO A 466 -56.70 10.13 2.76
N THR A 467 -55.91 9.60 3.69
CA THR A 467 -56.24 8.38 4.42
C THR A 467 -57.65 8.54 4.98
N PRO A 468 -58.58 7.59 4.76
CA PRO A 468 -59.89 7.67 5.37
C PRO A 468 -59.72 7.84 6.88
N ARG A 469 -60.38 8.83 7.47
CA ARG A 469 -60.44 8.97 8.93
C ARG A 469 -61.00 7.65 9.48
N PRO A 470 -60.45 7.10 10.56
CA PRO A 470 -61.07 5.98 11.23
C PRO A 470 -62.47 6.42 11.68
N VAL A 471 -63.47 5.66 11.26
CA VAL A 471 -64.84 5.78 11.77
C VAL A 471 -64.76 5.55 13.28
N ILE A 472 -65.10 6.59 14.05
CA ILE A 472 -65.28 6.46 15.49
C ILE A 472 -66.57 5.69 15.69
N GLU A 473 -66.44 4.40 16.00
CA GLU A 473 -67.54 3.59 16.49
C GLU A 473 -67.75 3.94 17.97
N HIS A 474 -68.90 4.52 18.30
CA HIS A 474 -69.30 4.77 19.68
C HIS A 474 -69.48 3.42 20.39
N LYS A 475 -68.55 3.08 21.29
CA LYS A 475 -68.84 2.19 22.42
C LYS A 475 -68.98 3.06 23.67
N GLU A 476 -70.21 3.12 24.17
CA GLU A 476 -70.49 3.58 25.53
C GLU A 476 -69.78 2.66 26.52
N GLU A 477 -68.92 3.21 27.36
CA GLU A 477 -68.48 2.53 28.58
C GLU A 477 -68.41 3.52 29.73
N LYS A 478 -69.02 3.11 30.85
CA LYS A 478 -69.39 3.93 32.01
C LYS A 478 -68.15 4.47 32.76
N LYS A 479 -68.27 5.72 33.24
CA LYS A 479 -67.34 6.37 34.17
C LYS A 479 -67.40 5.75 35.57
N GLU A 480 -66.24 5.53 36.21
CA GLU A 480 -66.04 5.95 37.62
C GLU A 480 -64.56 6.16 38.03
N VAL A 481 -64.24 7.46 38.20
CA VAL A 481 -63.36 8.19 39.13
C VAL A 481 -62.08 7.57 39.76
N LYS A 482 -60.95 8.29 39.60
CA LYS A 482 -59.97 8.56 40.68
C LYS A 482 -59.61 10.05 40.72
N PRO A 483 -59.48 10.68 41.90
CA PRO A 483 -59.20 12.11 42.01
C PRO A 483 -57.71 12.45 41.86
N VAL A 484 -57.51 13.70 41.46
CA VAL A 484 -56.27 14.47 41.24
C VAL A 484 -55.73 15.01 42.58
N VAL A 485 -54.59 15.71 42.53
CA VAL A 485 -54.12 16.82 43.40
C VAL A 485 -52.87 16.40 44.23
N GLU A 486 -51.73 17.09 44.29
CA GLU A 486 -51.34 18.50 44.05
C GLU A 486 -49.82 18.62 43.85
N ALA A 487 -49.38 19.71 43.22
CA ALA A 487 -48.02 20.23 43.32
C ALA A 487 -47.99 21.41 44.31
N ARG A 488 -47.03 21.46 45.25
CA ARG A 488 -46.74 22.65 46.05
C ARG A 488 -45.25 22.78 46.44
N VAL A 489 -44.57 23.67 45.72
CA VAL A 489 -43.78 24.84 46.18
C VAL A 489 -42.93 24.78 47.47
N GLN A 490 -41.64 25.15 47.29
CA GLN A 490 -40.75 26.00 48.11
C GLN A 490 -39.57 25.44 48.97
N ALA A 491 -38.44 26.13 48.75
CA ALA A 491 -37.44 26.64 49.71
C ALA A 491 -36.26 25.77 50.19
N SER A 492 -35.09 26.09 49.60
CA SER A 492 -33.79 26.41 50.24
C SER A 492 -33.45 25.89 51.64
N THR A 493 -32.35 25.13 51.76
CA THR A 493 -31.25 25.42 52.71
C THR A 493 -29.95 24.70 52.35
N VAL A 494 -28.88 25.25 52.92
CA VAL A 494 -27.44 25.11 52.67
C VAL A 494 -26.78 24.03 53.57
N ASN A 495 -25.59 23.59 53.17
CA ASN A 495 -24.43 23.14 53.96
C ASN A 495 -24.07 21.63 54.17
N THR A 496 -22.95 21.26 53.52
CA THR A 496 -21.65 20.73 54.04
C THR A 496 -21.49 19.34 54.71
N MET A 497 -20.34 18.73 54.35
CA MET A 497 -19.55 17.66 55.02
C MET A 497 -20.14 16.24 54.96
N SER A 498 -19.42 15.13 54.84
CA SER A 498 -17.98 14.77 54.87
C SER A 498 -17.84 13.29 54.44
N LYS A 499 -16.67 12.89 53.93
CA LYS A 499 -16.18 11.48 53.95
C LYS A 499 -15.64 11.18 55.37
N PRO A 500 -15.49 9.92 55.87
CA PRO A 500 -14.47 8.97 55.32
C PRO A 500 -14.62 7.43 55.60
N THR A 501 -13.66 6.66 55.04
CA THR A 501 -13.04 5.36 55.49
C THR A 501 -13.86 4.04 55.58
N SER A 502 -13.57 3.02 54.75
CA SER A 502 -12.64 1.85 54.90
C SER A 502 -13.17 0.68 55.76
N ILE A 503 -13.07 -0.59 55.31
CA ILE A 503 -12.16 -1.65 55.79
C ILE A 503 -12.31 -2.93 54.92
N ALA A 504 -11.27 -3.77 54.94
CA ALA A 504 -10.91 -4.88 54.06
C ALA A 504 -11.37 -6.30 54.47
N SER A 505 -11.15 -7.24 53.52
CA SER A 505 -10.67 -8.64 53.63
C SER A 505 -11.45 -9.73 54.40
N SER A 506 -11.74 -10.87 53.74
CA SER A 506 -11.19 -12.22 54.03
C SER A 506 -11.95 -13.38 53.33
N LEU A 507 -11.20 -14.36 52.81
CA LEU A 507 -11.57 -15.78 52.52
C LEU A 507 -11.53 -16.61 53.86
N PRO A 508 -11.82 -17.95 53.99
CA PRO A 508 -11.89 -19.05 52.99
C PRO A 508 -12.91 -20.23 53.19
N SER A 509 -13.03 -21.09 52.15
CA SER A 509 -13.14 -22.58 52.05
C SER A 509 -14.07 -23.52 52.87
N SER A 510 -14.38 -24.66 52.21
CA SER A 510 -14.92 -25.99 52.62
C SER A 510 -16.46 -26.16 52.47
N THR A 511 -17.06 -27.28 52.01
CA THR A 511 -16.72 -28.72 52.12
C THR A 511 -17.56 -29.57 51.11
N GLN A 512 -16.99 -30.67 50.58
CA GLN A 512 -17.66 -31.94 50.15
C GLN A 512 -17.52 -32.96 51.32
N PRO A 513 -18.10 -34.21 51.39
CA PRO A 513 -18.23 -35.25 50.34
C PRO A 513 -19.33 -36.37 50.50
N SER A 514 -19.39 -37.34 49.55
CA SER A 514 -19.65 -38.83 49.67
C SER A 514 -20.19 -39.43 48.33
N THR A 515 -19.46 -40.26 47.55
CA THR A 515 -19.27 -41.76 47.50
C THR A 515 -20.57 -42.58 47.28
N SER A 516 -20.71 -43.67 46.49
CA SER A 516 -19.85 -44.58 45.70
C SER A 516 -20.74 -45.65 44.99
N GLY A 517 -20.28 -46.28 43.89
CA GLY A 517 -20.85 -47.53 43.35
C GLY A 517 -20.12 -48.04 42.09
N MET A 518 -19.72 -49.32 42.07
CA MET A 518 -18.65 -49.92 41.24
C MET A 518 -19.12 -51.25 40.59
N ALA A 519 -18.33 -51.77 39.62
CA ALA A 519 -18.32 -53.12 38.95
C ALA A 519 -19.10 -53.23 37.61
N SER A 520 -18.69 -53.94 36.53
CA SER A 520 -17.57 -54.87 36.21
C SER A 520 -17.60 -55.28 34.69
N ASN A 521 -16.42 -55.34 34.02
CA ASN A 521 -15.86 -56.25 32.96
C ASN A 521 -16.74 -57.17 32.04
N PRO A 522 -16.20 -57.87 30.99
CA PRO A 522 -15.03 -57.64 30.10
C PRO A 522 -15.26 -58.01 28.58
N ASN A 523 -14.17 -57.93 27.80
CA ASN A 523 -13.95 -58.26 26.36
C ASN A 523 -14.18 -59.76 25.98
N PRO A 524 -14.18 -60.17 24.69
CA PRO A 524 -12.92 -60.65 24.08
C PRO A 524 -12.72 -60.46 22.54
N SER A 525 -11.45 -60.70 22.20
CA SER A 525 -10.66 -60.70 20.96
C SER A 525 -11.04 -61.66 19.82
N LEU A 526 -10.59 -61.33 18.59
CA LEU A 526 -9.98 -62.21 17.56
C LEU A 526 -9.44 -61.30 16.43
N GLY A 527 -8.22 -61.36 15.90
CA GLY A 527 -7.03 -62.17 16.12
C GLY A 527 -5.89 -61.62 15.24
N SER A 528 -4.64 -61.78 15.68
CA SER A 528 -3.40 -61.42 14.97
C SER A 528 -2.63 -62.68 14.52
N ASN A 529 -1.57 -62.45 13.74
CA ASN A 529 -0.39 -63.29 13.39
C ASN A 529 -0.37 -63.70 11.91
N VAL A 530 0.73 -63.63 11.17
CA VAL A 530 2.14 -64.05 11.42
C VAL A 530 3.08 -63.15 10.54
N LYS A 531 4.15 -62.49 11.03
CA LYS A 531 5.60 -62.88 11.09
C LYS A 531 6.18 -63.45 9.75
N ALA A 532 7.43 -63.27 9.29
CA ALA A 532 8.65 -62.60 9.76
C ALA A 532 9.71 -62.58 8.59
N SER A 533 10.67 -61.65 8.70
CA SER A 533 12.14 -61.77 8.49
C SER A 533 12.78 -62.29 7.17
N GLY A 534 13.85 -61.56 6.76
CA GLY A 534 14.97 -61.98 5.89
C GLY A 534 15.39 -60.82 4.96
N ASP A 535 16.38 -59.99 5.29
CA ASP A 535 17.84 -60.14 5.11
C ASP A 535 18.28 -60.36 3.64
N GLY A 536 19.28 -59.59 3.17
CA GLY A 536 19.90 -59.79 1.85
C GLY A 536 20.33 -58.53 1.09
N SER A 537 21.58 -58.17 1.33
CA SER A 537 22.58 -57.49 0.48
C SER A 537 22.46 -57.54 -1.07
N ASP A 538 22.94 -56.45 -1.68
CA ASP A 538 23.86 -56.37 -2.85
C ASP A 538 23.41 -56.61 -4.32
N ILE A 539 23.96 -55.73 -5.20
CA ILE A 539 24.24 -55.85 -6.66
C ILE A 539 23.00 -55.63 -7.57
N ILE A 540 22.87 -54.66 -8.49
CA ILE A 540 23.72 -53.87 -9.44
C ILE A 540 23.19 -52.44 -9.53
#